data_AF-A0A807LH43-F1
#
_entry.id   AF-A0A807LH43-F1
#
_cell.length_a   1.000
_cell.length_b   1.000
_cell.length_c   1.000
_cell.angle_alpha   90.00
_cell.angle_beta   90.00
_cell.angle_gamma   90.00
#
_symmetry.space_group_name_H-M   'P 1'
#
loop_
_entity.id
_entity.type
_entity.pdbx_description
1 polymer ?
#
loop_
_entity_poly.entity_id
_entity_poly.type
_entity_poly.pdbx_seq_one_letter_code
_entity_poly.pdbx_strand_id
1 'polypeptide(L)'
;MRCERWQPFENLFLHEVGEKMPLPEIAAKLERSESAITRQASRIGAHLLSRMNGRPWTDAELFLFGRFSIEEIAVATGRSIISVRNKRNSLARKSGGKIMSEWTSEELALLWRYNNEQVAEMTGRSVEEVGDRRLKANYERNNWPEFDPERES
;
A
#
# COMPACT_ATOMS: atom_id res chain seq x y z
N MET A 1 20.87 -22.07 3.18
CA MET A 1 20.23 -22.66 1.97
C MET A 1 21.23 -22.62 0.85
N ARG A 2 21.56 -23.77 0.24
CA ARG A 2 22.49 -23.82 -0.89
C ARG A 2 21.79 -23.22 -2.11
N CYS A 3 22.41 -22.21 -2.73
CA CYS A 3 21.94 -21.68 -4.01
C CYS A 3 22.32 -22.69 -5.11
N GLU A 4 21.49 -23.71 -5.31
CA GLU A 4 21.71 -24.66 -6.38
C GLU A 4 21.48 -23.99 -7.74
N ARG A 5 22.45 -24.22 -8.63
CA ARG A 5 22.44 -23.67 -9.98
C ARG A 5 21.26 -24.27 -10.75
N TRP A 6 20.49 -23.41 -11.41
CA TRP A 6 19.37 -23.84 -12.26
C TRP A 6 19.85 -24.75 -13.39
N GLN A 7 19.20 -25.90 -13.49
CA GLN A 7 19.47 -26.89 -14.53
C GLN A 7 18.66 -26.57 -15.80
N PRO A 8 19.15 -26.96 -16.99
CA PRO A 8 18.46 -26.69 -18.25
C PRO A 8 17.02 -27.22 -18.30
N PHE A 9 16.77 -28.42 -17.73
CA PHE A 9 15.44 -29.02 -17.70
C PHE A 9 14.46 -28.22 -16.84
N GLU A 10 14.92 -27.58 -15.76
CA GLU A 10 14.08 -26.74 -14.91
C GLU A 10 13.60 -25.50 -15.69
N ASN A 11 14.45 -24.89 -16.50
CA ASN A 11 14.08 -23.75 -17.33
C ASN A 11 13.06 -24.15 -18.42
N LEU A 12 13.29 -25.28 -19.08
CA LEU A 12 12.35 -25.81 -20.08
C LEU A 12 10.99 -26.12 -19.44
N PHE A 13 11.00 -26.74 -18.27
CA PHE A 13 9.80 -27.03 -17.50
C PHE A 13 9.01 -25.74 -17.21
N LEU A 14 9.67 -24.66 -16.77
CA LEU A 14 9.01 -23.37 -16.52
C LEU A 14 8.36 -22.78 -17.77
N HIS A 15 8.97 -22.90 -18.95
CA HIS A 15 8.35 -22.45 -20.21
C HIS A 15 7.13 -23.30 -20.60
N GLU A 16 7.18 -24.61 -20.37
CA GLU A 16 6.13 -25.52 -20.80
C GLU A 16 4.91 -25.50 -19.87
N VAL A 17 5.14 -25.53 -18.57
CA VAL A 17 4.06 -25.66 -17.57
C VAL A 17 3.68 -24.34 -16.93
N GLY A 18 4.47 -23.29 -17.11
CA GLY A 18 4.28 -22.01 -16.44
C GLY A 18 2.87 -21.44 -16.63
N GLU A 19 2.32 -21.51 -17.84
CA GLU A 19 0.98 -21.01 -18.18
C GLU A 19 -0.18 -21.96 -17.84
N LYS A 20 0.10 -23.20 -17.44
CA LYS A 20 -0.93 -24.24 -17.23
C LYS A 20 -1.01 -24.73 -15.79
N MET A 21 0.08 -24.63 -15.04
CA MET A 21 0.23 -25.19 -13.70
C MET A 21 0.33 -24.09 -12.64
N PRO A 22 -0.45 -24.18 -11.53
CA PRO A 22 -0.33 -23.23 -10.43
C PRO A 22 1.09 -23.19 -9.84
N LEU A 23 1.54 -22.00 -9.45
CA LEU A 23 2.88 -21.80 -8.86
C LEU A 23 3.20 -22.75 -7.68
N PRO A 24 2.27 -23.04 -6.75
CA PRO A 24 2.56 -23.98 -5.66
C PRO A 24 2.86 -25.40 -6.15
N GLU A 25 2.22 -25.85 -7.23
CA GLU A 25 2.46 -27.18 -7.80
C GLU A 25 3.81 -27.24 -8.54
N ILE A 26 4.17 -26.18 -9.26
CA ILE A 26 5.50 -26.03 -9.87
C ILE A 26 6.59 -26.07 -8.78
N ALA A 27 6.36 -25.36 -7.67
CA ALA A 27 7.26 -25.34 -6.51
C ALA A 27 7.44 -26.72 -5.88
N ALA A 28 6.35 -27.46 -5.70
CA ALA A 28 6.40 -28.82 -5.19
C ALA A 28 7.17 -29.76 -6.14
N LYS A 29 6.96 -29.65 -7.46
CA LYS A 29 7.60 -30.52 -8.46
C LYS A 29 9.10 -30.26 -8.66
N LEU A 30 9.52 -29.01 -8.53
CA LEU A 30 10.94 -28.63 -8.65
C LEU A 30 11.67 -28.64 -7.30
N GLU A 31 10.96 -28.93 -6.19
CA GLU A 31 11.50 -28.87 -4.83
C GLU A 31 12.18 -27.52 -4.51
N ARG A 32 11.65 -26.43 -5.07
CA ARG A 32 12.17 -25.07 -4.88
C ARG A 32 11.12 -24.16 -4.25
N SER A 33 11.57 -23.07 -3.62
CA SER A 33 10.64 -22.06 -3.10
C SER A 33 9.90 -21.34 -4.23
N GLU A 34 8.66 -20.94 -3.97
CA GLU A 34 7.86 -20.14 -4.91
C GLU A 34 8.56 -18.82 -5.30
N SER A 35 9.31 -18.24 -4.38
CA SER A 35 10.13 -17.04 -4.62
C SER A 35 11.32 -17.30 -5.54
N ALA A 36 11.92 -18.49 -5.51
CA ALA A 36 13.00 -18.86 -6.41
C ALA A 36 12.47 -19.06 -7.84
N ILE A 37 11.30 -19.70 -7.98
CA ILE A 37 10.66 -19.94 -9.28
C ILE A 37 10.23 -18.64 -9.94
N THR A 38 9.55 -17.75 -9.21
CA THR A 38 9.14 -16.44 -9.77
C THR A 38 10.34 -15.62 -10.22
N ARG A 39 11.43 -15.60 -9.44
CA ARG A 39 12.67 -14.92 -9.81
C ARG A 39 13.32 -15.52 -11.05
N GLN A 40 13.34 -16.85 -11.16
CA GLN A 40 13.94 -17.51 -12.33
C GLN A 40 13.08 -17.36 -13.58
N ALA A 41 11.78 -17.54 -13.48
CA ALA A 41 10.86 -17.37 -14.60
C ALA A 41 10.96 -15.96 -15.19
N SER A 42 11.00 -14.93 -14.34
CA SER A 42 11.26 -13.55 -14.77
C SER A 42 12.63 -13.37 -15.43
N ARG A 43 13.67 -14.11 -14.97
CA ARG A 43 15.02 -14.04 -15.54
C ARG A 43 15.12 -14.69 -16.92
N ILE A 44 14.39 -15.78 -17.15
CA ILE A 44 14.41 -16.52 -18.42
C ILE A 44 13.26 -16.13 -19.37
N GLY A 45 12.35 -15.25 -18.93
CA GLY A 45 11.18 -14.84 -19.70
C GLY A 45 10.09 -15.90 -19.81
N ALA A 46 10.01 -16.84 -18.86
CA ALA A 46 8.92 -17.81 -18.80
C ALA A 46 7.65 -17.18 -18.19
N HIS A 47 6.52 -17.34 -18.87
CA HIS A 47 5.23 -16.88 -18.37
C HIS A 47 4.71 -17.85 -17.31
N LEU A 48 4.48 -17.35 -16.10
CA LEU A 48 3.83 -18.10 -15.04
C LEU A 48 2.36 -17.68 -14.96
N LEU A 49 1.47 -18.64 -14.67
CA LEU A 49 0.12 -18.37 -14.24
C LEU A 49 0.20 -17.40 -13.08
N SER A 50 -0.31 -16.20 -13.35
CA SER A 50 -0.18 -15.08 -12.43
C SER A 50 -0.72 -15.48 -11.07
N ARG A 51 0.14 -15.39 -10.06
CA ARG A 51 -0.24 -15.55 -8.66
C ARG A 51 -1.15 -14.42 -8.18
N MET A 52 -1.52 -13.46 -9.03
CA MET A 52 -2.46 -12.38 -8.71
C MET A 52 -3.90 -12.88 -8.56
N ASN A 53 -4.08 -14.03 -7.92
CA ASN A 53 -5.33 -14.44 -7.28
C ASN A 53 -5.39 -13.88 -5.86
N GLY A 54 -4.77 -12.71 -5.61
CA GLY A 54 -5.14 -11.94 -4.43
C GLY A 54 -6.61 -11.58 -4.60
N ARG A 55 -7.47 -12.04 -3.68
CA ARG A 55 -8.92 -11.72 -3.67
C ARG A 55 -9.08 -10.27 -4.15
N PRO A 56 -9.74 -10.02 -5.29
CA PRO A 56 -9.84 -8.67 -5.84
C PRO A 56 -10.52 -7.77 -4.81
N TRP A 57 -10.08 -6.51 -4.75
CA TRP A 57 -10.74 -5.52 -3.89
C TRP A 57 -12.07 -5.16 -4.51
N THR A 58 -13.17 -5.40 -3.79
CA THR A 58 -14.51 -5.02 -4.27
C THR A 58 -14.76 -3.54 -4.05
N ASP A 59 -15.71 -2.94 -4.77
CA ASP A 59 -16.05 -1.53 -4.60
C ASP A 59 -16.52 -1.21 -3.18
N ALA A 60 -17.22 -2.15 -2.54
CA ALA A 60 -17.61 -2.05 -1.14
C ALA A 60 -16.38 -2.03 -0.20
N GLU A 61 -15.37 -2.87 -0.44
CA GLU A 61 -14.13 -2.85 0.34
C GLU A 61 -13.32 -1.57 0.08
N LEU A 62 -13.33 -1.07 -1.16
CA LEU A 62 -12.68 0.20 -1.52
C LEU A 62 -13.32 1.40 -0.83
N PHE A 63 -14.65 1.40 -0.66
CA PHE A 63 -15.37 2.46 0.05
C PHE A 63 -14.91 2.60 1.51
N LEU A 64 -14.52 1.50 2.16
CA LEU A 64 -14.07 1.52 3.56
C LEU A 64 -12.80 2.37 3.76
N PHE A 65 -11.92 2.44 2.75
CA PHE A 65 -10.68 3.24 2.82
C PHE A 65 -10.92 4.74 2.96
N GLY A 66 -12.12 5.24 2.68
CA GLY A 66 -12.47 6.64 2.86
C GLY A 66 -12.94 6.99 4.28
N ARG A 67 -13.26 6.00 5.13
CA ARG A 67 -13.95 6.25 6.41
C ARG A 67 -13.38 5.50 7.61
N PHE A 68 -12.66 4.40 7.39
CA PHE A 68 -12.20 3.52 8.46
C PHE A 68 -10.67 3.43 8.49
N SER A 69 -10.14 3.16 9.67
CA SER A 69 -8.70 2.88 9.88
C SER A 69 -8.26 1.59 9.18
N ILE A 70 -6.95 1.42 8.99
CA ILE A 70 -6.41 0.19 8.36
C ILE A 70 -6.82 -1.04 9.16
N GLU A 71 -6.80 -0.92 10.49
CA GLU A 71 -7.10 -1.96 11.46
C GLU A 71 -8.57 -2.37 11.36
N GLU A 72 -9.50 -1.41 11.32
CA GLU A 72 -10.93 -1.65 11.15
C GLU A 72 -11.23 -2.29 9.78
N ILE A 73 -10.57 -1.84 8.71
CA ILE A 73 -10.70 -2.43 7.38
C ILE A 73 -10.17 -3.86 7.38
N ALA A 74 -9.04 -4.13 8.03
CA ALA A 74 -8.48 -5.48 8.13
C ALA A 74 -9.46 -6.44 8.81
N VAL A 75 -10.06 -6.00 9.93
CA VAL A 75 -11.08 -6.75 10.66
C VAL A 75 -12.34 -6.95 9.80
N ALA A 76 -12.87 -5.88 9.19
CA ALA A 76 -14.10 -5.92 8.41
C ALA A 76 -13.97 -6.74 7.11
N THR A 77 -12.81 -6.74 6.48
CA THR A 77 -12.57 -7.43 5.19
C THR A 77 -11.95 -8.82 5.35
N GLY A 78 -11.45 -9.15 6.55
CA GLY A 78 -10.68 -10.36 6.82
C GLY A 78 -9.32 -10.39 6.12
N ARG A 79 -8.82 -9.23 5.67
CA ARG A 79 -7.52 -9.10 4.99
C ARG A 79 -6.43 -8.76 5.99
N SER A 80 -5.18 -9.11 5.66
CA SER A 80 -4.06 -8.71 6.50
C SER A 80 -3.87 -7.19 6.48
N ILE A 81 -3.44 -6.63 7.61
CA ILE A 81 -3.09 -5.20 7.76
C ILE A 81 -2.11 -4.77 6.67
N ILE A 82 -1.15 -5.62 6.31
CA ILE A 82 -0.17 -5.36 5.25
C ILE A 82 -0.86 -5.25 3.88
N SER A 83 -1.84 -6.12 3.58
CA SER A 83 -2.60 -6.06 2.32
C SER A 83 -3.40 -4.77 2.21
N VAL A 84 -4.08 -4.38 3.30
CA VAL A 84 -4.84 -3.13 3.40
C VAL A 84 -3.91 -1.92 3.21
N ARG A 85 -2.78 -1.88 3.91
CA ARG A 85 -1.78 -0.79 3.79
C ARG A 85 -1.24 -0.66 2.36
N ASN A 86 -0.87 -1.79 1.75
CA ASN A 86 -0.39 -1.80 0.36
C ASN A 86 -1.46 -1.32 -0.61
N LYS A 87 -2.72 -1.70 -0.40
CA LYS A 87 -3.83 -1.23 -1.22
C LYS A 87 -4.04 0.27 -1.06
N ARG A 88 -4.06 0.80 0.18
CA ARG A 88 -4.15 2.24 0.46
C ARG A 88 -3.05 3.03 -0.25
N ASN A 89 -1.81 2.55 -0.18
CA ASN A 89 -0.67 3.21 -0.83
C ASN A 89 -0.77 3.15 -2.37
N SER A 90 -1.27 2.05 -2.92
CA SER A 90 -1.51 1.93 -4.37
C SER A 90 -2.62 2.85 -4.84
N LEU A 91 -3.67 2.99 -4.03
CA LEU A 91 -4.78 3.90 -4.23
C LEU A 91 -4.26 5.34 -4.25
N ALA A 92 -3.56 5.79 -3.21
CA ALA A 92 -2.95 7.11 -3.15
C ALA A 92 -2.08 7.43 -4.39
N ARG A 93 -1.20 6.50 -4.80
CA ARG A 93 -0.36 6.67 -6.01
C ARG A 93 -1.19 6.84 -7.30
N LYS A 94 -2.28 6.07 -7.45
CA LYS A 94 -3.11 6.10 -8.67
C LYS A 94 -3.86 7.43 -8.83
N SER A 95 -4.23 8.09 -7.75
CA SER A 95 -4.85 9.43 -7.80
C SER A 95 -3.87 10.58 -7.61
N GLY A 96 -2.57 10.37 -7.88
CA GLY A 96 -1.57 11.43 -7.75
C GLY A 96 -1.42 11.98 -6.32
N GLY A 97 -1.62 11.14 -5.31
CA GLY A 97 -1.63 11.50 -3.89
C GLY A 97 -3.03 11.78 -3.31
N LYS A 98 -4.07 11.94 -4.14
CA LYS A 98 -5.44 12.25 -3.71
C LYS A 98 -6.31 10.99 -3.57
N ILE A 99 -6.01 10.08 -2.64
CA ILE A 99 -7.03 9.14 -2.11
C ILE A 99 -7.03 9.21 -0.59
N MET A 100 -7.12 10.41 -0.04
CA MET A 100 -7.44 10.57 1.37
C MET A 100 -8.70 11.38 1.45
N SER A 101 -9.62 10.92 2.29
CA SER A 101 -10.82 11.64 2.68
C SER A 101 -10.47 13.10 2.94
N GLU A 102 -11.29 13.99 2.38
CA GLU A 102 -11.26 15.39 2.76
C GLU A 102 -11.28 15.47 4.30
N TRP A 103 -10.42 16.30 4.86
CA TRP A 103 -10.37 16.49 6.30
C TRP A 103 -11.74 16.95 6.78
N THR A 104 -12.38 16.12 7.59
CA THR A 104 -13.67 16.43 8.21
C THR A 104 -13.52 17.61 9.15
N SER A 105 -14.62 18.33 9.41
CA SER A 105 -14.60 19.45 10.35
C SER A 105 -14.14 19.03 11.74
N GLU A 106 -14.46 17.80 12.16
CA GLU A 106 -14.02 17.18 13.40
C GLU A 106 -12.51 16.90 13.41
N GLU A 107 -11.95 16.35 12.33
CA GLU A 107 -10.49 16.14 12.22
C GLU A 107 -9.73 17.47 12.18
N LEU A 108 -10.28 18.48 11.50
CA LEU A 108 -9.72 19.84 11.53
C LEU A 108 -9.78 20.43 12.94
N ALA A 109 -10.81 20.11 13.73
CA ALA A 109 -10.90 20.52 15.13
C ALA A 109 -9.75 19.95 15.98
N LEU A 110 -9.30 18.71 15.70
CA LEU A 110 -8.19 18.07 16.40
C LEU A 110 -6.85 18.80 16.19
N LEU A 111 -6.62 19.35 15.00
CA LEU A 111 -5.42 20.13 14.69
C LEU A 111 -5.26 21.35 15.61
N TRP A 112 -6.35 21.89 16.16
CA TRP A 112 -6.30 23.01 17.09
C TRP A 112 -5.83 22.63 18.49
N ARG A 113 -6.07 21.37 18.88
CA ARG A 113 -6.03 20.96 20.30
C ARG A 113 -4.89 20.02 20.64
N TYR A 114 -4.40 19.27 19.67
CA TYR A 114 -3.40 18.22 19.86
C TYR A 114 -2.18 18.45 18.96
N ASN A 115 -1.04 17.83 19.27
CA ASN A 115 0.16 17.88 18.42
C ASN A 115 0.08 16.90 17.23
N ASN A 116 1.06 16.91 16.33
CA ASN A 116 0.98 16.12 15.09
C ASN A 116 0.99 14.62 15.36
N GLU A 117 1.74 14.18 16.37
CA GLU A 117 1.85 12.78 16.77
C GLU A 117 0.53 12.27 17.36
N GLN A 118 -0.09 13.04 18.23
CA GLN A 118 -1.39 12.72 18.83
C GLN A 118 -2.50 12.71 17.78
N VAL A 119 -2.52 13.69 16.86
CA VAL A 119 -3.51 13.71 15.79
C VAL A 119 -3.28 12.55 14.82
N ALA A 120 -2.03 12.19 14.53
CA ALA A 120 -1.70 11.01 13.71
C ALA A 120 -2.21 9.73 14.37
N GLU A 121 -2.06 9.59 15.68
CA GLU A 121 -2.60 8.47 16.46
C GLU A 121 -4.13 8.43 16.45
N MET A 122 -4.79 9.58 16.66
CA MET A 122 -6.26 9.69 16.70
C MET A 122 -6.92 9.49 15.33
N THR A 123 -6.26 9.91 14.24
CA THR A 123 -6.81 9.87 12.87
C THR A 123 -6.29 8.71 12.04
N GLY A 124 -5.23 8.03 12.49
CA GLY A 124 -4.53 7.00 11.72
C GLY A 124 -3.78 7.52 10.49
N ARG A 125 -3.60 8.85 10.38
CA ARG A 125 -2.82 9.53 9.33
C ARG A 125 -1.33 9.55 9.67
N SER A 126 -0.46 9.79 8.70
CA SER A 126 0.97 9.94 9.00
C SER A 126 1.24 11.28 9.68
N VAL A 127 2.27 11.35 10.52
CA VAL A 127 2.70 12.60 11.17
C VAL A 127 3.04 13.68 10.14
N GLU A 128 3.66 13.29 9.02
CA GLU A 128 3.98 14.17 7.89
C GLU A 128 2.72 14.78 7.28
N GLU A 129 1.68 13.98 7.01
CA GLU A 129 0.42 14.45 6.43
C GLU A 129 -0.34 15.39 7.38
N VAL A 130 -0.33 15.08 8.67
CA VAL A 130 -0.89 15.95 9.70
C VAL A 130 -0.15 17.30 9.74
N GLY A 131 1.17 17.28 9.60
CA GLY A 131 2.01 18.47 9.48
C GLY A 131 1.63 19.33 8.27
N ASP A 132 1.56 18.72 7.08
CA ASP A 132 1.17 19.39 5.84
C ASP A 132 -0.23 19.99 5.93
N ARG A 133 -1.20 19.25 6.50
CA ARG A 133 -2.55 19.79 6.67
C ARG A 133 -2.56 20.94 7.67
N ARG A 134 -1.88 20.81 8.80
CA ARG A 134 -1.82 21.87 9.83
C ARG A 134 -1.26 23.15 9.25
N LEU A 135 -0.18 23.04 8.48
CA LEU A 135 0.41 24.17 7.77
C LEU A 135 -0.60 24.83 6.82
N LYS A 136 -1.30 24.02 6.01
CA LYS A 136 -2.36 24.52 5.13
C LYS A 136 -3.53 25.17 5.89
N ALA A 137 -3.96 24.60 7.00
CA ALA A 137 -5.05 25.14 7.82
C ALA A 137 -4.66 26.47 8.48
N ASN A 138 -3.40 26.60 8.90
CA ASN A 138 -2.85 27.85 9.41
C ASN A 138 -2.79 28.93 8.31
N TYR A 139 -2.40 28.56 7.08
CA TYR A 139 -2.45 29.47 5.93
C TYR A 139 -3.88 29.95 5.63
N GLU A 140 -4.83 29.02 5.56
CA GLU A 140 -6.25 29.31 5.30
C GLU A 140 -6.85 30.22 6.39
N ARG A 141 -6.43 30.07 7.65
CA ARG A 141 -6.98 30.85 8.76
C ARG A 141 -6.32 32.21 8.94
N ASN A 142 -4.99 32.28 8.84
CA ASN A 142 -4.23 33.46 9.24
C ASN A 142 -3.79 34.32 8.05
N ASN A 143 -4.08 33.93 6.81
CA ASN A 143 -3.58 34.60 5.60
C ASN A 143 -2.05 34.84 5.63
N TRP A 144 -1.31 33.93 6.28
CA TRP A 144 0.12 34.04 6.60
C TRP A 144 1.03 34.49 5.43
N PRO A 145 0.85 34.07 4.15
CA PRO A 145 1.72 34.59 3.08
C PRO A 145 1.66 36.12 2.87
N GLU A 146 0.67 36.82 3.44
CA GLU A 146 0.54 38.28 3.40
C GLU A 146 1.10 38.95 4.67
N PHE A 147 1.13 38.25 5.81
CA PHE A 147 1.66 38.73 7.09
C PHE A 147 2.61 37.68 7.68
N ASP A 148 3.86 37.70 7.20
CA ASP A 148 4.95 36.90 7.77
C ASP A 148 5.77 37.76 8.75
N PRO A 149 5.51 37.67 10.07
CA PRO A 149 6.24 38.45 11.06
C PRO A 149 7.73 38.08 11.15
N GLU A 150 8.16 36.95 10.59
CA GLU A 150 9.57 36.55 10.52
C GLU A 150 10.33 37.17 9.32
N ARG A 151 9.63 37.82 8.38
CA ARG A 151 10.27 38.59 7.30
C ARG A 151 10.66 40.01 7.68
N GLU A 152 10.11 40.56 8.77
CA GLU A 152 10.36 41.94 9.20
C GLU A 152 11.38 42.06 10.36
N SER A 153 12.05 40.97 10.76
CA SER A 153 13.10 40.99 11.81
C SER A 153 14.50 40.74 11.26
#